data_AF-A0A9F2R4G7-F1
#
_entry.id   AF-A0A9F2R4G7-F1
#
_cell.length_a   1.000
_cell.length_b   1.000
_cell.length_c   1.000
_cell.angle_alpha   90.00
_cell.angle_beta   90.00
_cell.angle_gamma   90.00
#
_symmetry.space_group_name_H-M   'P 1'
#
loop_
_entity.id
_entity.type
_entity.pdbx_description
1 polymer ?
#
loop_
_entity_poly.entity_id
_entity_poly.type
_entity_poly.pdbx_seq_one_letter_code
_entity_poly.pdbx_strand_id
1 'polypeptide(L)'
;MSWNEDRLIHTFNGITFTTRSSPELLNSLVSFDAREDDVLLVSYPKSGTHWLAEILTHIYASKVALTSPIEFGDISKLDQMNHLSCKRIIPTHLDSNMLPPTFRVKHCKAIYIVRNPKDIAVSMFHYYQENPNLPTIDSWPNFLEMFLKGD
;
A
#
# COMPACT_ATOMS: atom_id res chain seq x y z
N MET A 1 20.74 16.83 -8.75
CA MET A 1 19.88 16.20 -7.72
C MET A 1 20.56 14.92 -7.30
N SER A 2 21.25 14.94 -6.16
CA SER A 2 21.91 13.76 -5.61
C SER A 2 20.86 12.88 -4.94
N TRP A 3 20.60 11.70 -5.51
CA TRP A 3 19.88 10.64 -4.82
C TRP A 3 20.76 10.19 -3.65
N ASN A 4 20.26 10.35 -2.43
CA ASN A 4 20.95 9.86 -1.24
C ASN A 4 20.49 8.42 -1.04
N GLU A 5 21.35 7.45 -1.35
CA GLU A 5 21.08 6.01 -1.22
C GLU A 5 20.75 5.58 0.24
N ASP A 6 20.94 6.48 1.21
CA ASP A 6 20.68 6.26 2.65
C ASP A 6 19.25 6.59 3.13
N ARG A 7 18.35 7.09 2.27
CA ARG A 7 16.97 7.43 2.69
C ARG A 7 16.02 6.26 2.50
N LEU A 8 15.46 5.75 3.60
CA LEU A 8 14.45 4.67 3.61
C LEU A 8 13.03 5.17 3.32
N ILE A 9 12.80 6.47 3.48
CA ILE A 9 11.51 7.13 3.27
C ILE A 9 11.66 8.41 2.45
N HIS A 10 10.59 8.81 1.77
CA HIS A 10 10.47 10.07 1.03
C HIS A 10 9.04 10.61 1.15
N THR A 11 8.83 11.86 0.73
CA THR A 11 7.52 12.52 0.81
C THR A 11 6.96 12.71 -0.59
N PHE A 12 5.71 12.30 -0.79
CA PHE A 12 4.96 12.48 -2.03
C PHE A 12 3.58 13.08 -1.71
N ASN A 13 3.23 14.21 -2.31
CA ASN A 13 1.98 14.95 -2.05
C ASN A 13 1.70 15.22 -0.56
N GLY A 14 2.76 15.45 0.23
CA GLY A 14 2.66 15.71 1.68
C GLY A 14 2.49 14.46 2.55
N ILE A 15 2.58 13.26 1.98
CA ILE A 15 2.47 11.98 2.70
C ILE A 15 3.83 11.25 2.65
N THR A 16 4.21 10.62 3.76
CA THR A 16 5.43 9.83 3.87
C THR A 16 5.24 8.44 3.25
N PHE A 17 6.12 8.09 2.32
CA PHE A 17 6.21 6.78 1.68
C PHE A 17 7.57 6.15 1.93
N THR A 18 7.64 4.82 1.89
CA THR A 18 8.93 4.13 1.81
C THR A 18 9.52 4.27 0.41
N THR A 19 10.84 4.17 0.27
CA THR A 19 11.50 4.16 -1.04
C THR A 19 11.17 2.94 -1.90
N ARG A 20 10.45 1.96 -1.34
CA ARG A 20 9.81 0.91 -2.15
C ARG A 20 8.70 1.45 -3.05
N SER A 21 8.18 2.64 -2.80
CA SER A 21 7.18 3.29 -3.66
C SER A 21 7.89 4.39 -4.45
N SER A 22 8.28 4.13 -5.70
CA SER A 22 9.02 5.14 -6.45
C SER A 22 8.11 6.35 -6.76
N PRO A 23 8.62 7.60 -6.71
CA PRO A 23 7.85 8.78 -7.11
C PRO A 23 7.29 8.68 -8.53
N GLU A 24 8.03 8.03 -9.44
CA GLU A 24 7.62 7.81 -10.82
C GLU A 24 6.43 6.86 -10.90
N LEU A 25 6.43 5.78 -10.12
CA LEU A 25 5.28 4.88 -9.98
C LEU A 25 4.07 5.64 -9.44
N LEU A 26 4.23 6.36 -8.32
CA LEU A 26 3.13 7.11 -7.69
C LEU A 26 2.50 8.14 -8.63
N ASN A 27 3.32 8.87 -9.40
CA ASN A 27 2.83 9.79 -10.44
C ASN A 27 2.10 9.06 -11.57
N SER A 28 2.52 7.84 -11.91
CA SER A 28 1.95 7.06 -13.01
C SER A 28 0.63 6.36 -12.65
N LEU A 29 0.29 6.25 -11.36
CA LEU A 29 -0.94 5.60 -10.90
C LEU A 29 -2.22 6.24 -11.45
N VAL A 30 -2.21 7.55 -11.75
CA VAL A 30 -3.36 8.23 -12.37
C VAL A 30 -3.75 7.61 -13.72
N SER A 31 -2.80 7.01 -14.42
CA SER A 31 -2.97 6.36 -15.72
C SER A 31 -3.17 4.85 -15.63
N PHE A 32 -3.24 4.27 -14.42
CA PHE A 32 -3.44 2.83 -14.25
C PHE A 32 -4.80 2.41 -14.82
N ASP A 33 -4.81 1.35 -15.64
CA ASP A 33 -6.04 0.80 -16.21
C ASP A 33 -6.56 -0.36 -15.34
N ALA A 34 -7.55 -0.06 -14.51
CA ALA A 34 -8.28 -1.07 -13.74
C ALA A 34 -9.08 -2.01 -14.65
N ARG A 35 -9.48 -3.17 -14.16
CA ARG A 35 -10.43 -4.07 -14.83
C ARG A 35 -11.73 -4.11 -14.03
N GLU A 36 -12.85 -4.30 -14.70
CA GLU A 36 -14.16 -4.38 -14.03
C GLU A 36 -14.21 -5.48 -12.96
N ASP A 37 -13.42 -6.54 -13.12
CA ASP A 37 -13.33 -7.65 -12.18
C ASP A 37 -12.24 -7.47 -11.10
N ASP A 38 -11.47 -6.37 -11.10
CA ASP A 38 -10.51 -6.12 -10.04
C ASP A 38 -11.18 -5.98 -8.66
N VAL A 39 -10.48 -6.45 -7.64
CA VAL A 39 -10.87 -6.29 -6.24
C VAL A 39 -9.77 -5.53 -5.51
N LEU A 40 -10.08 -4.33 -5.02
CA LEU A 40 -9.19 -3.59 -4.14
C LEU A 40 -9.30 -4.11 -2.72
N LEU A 41 -8.14 -4.37 -2.11
CA LEU A 41 -8.01 -4.59 -0.67
C LEU A 41 -7.36 -3.35 -0.08
N VAL A 42 -8.17 -2.52 0.55
CA VAL A 42 -7.73 -1.22 1.05
C VAL A 42 -7.59 -1.28 2.57
N SER A 43 -6.50 -0.73 3.11
CA SER A 43 -6.27 -0.69 4.56
C SER A 43 -5.25 0.37 4.92
N TYR A 44 -5.36 0.98 6.10
CA TYR A 44 -4.19 1.62 6.69
C TYR A 44 -3.15 0.54 7.07
N PRO A 45 -1.83 0.75 6.91
CA PRO A 45 -0.85 -0.28 7.24
C PRO A 45 -1.04 -0.80 8.68
N LYS A 46 -0.78 -2.10 8.90
CA LYS A 46 -0.98 -2.79 10.20
C LYS A 46 -2.44 -2.96 10.65
N SER A 47 -3.41 -2.72 9.77
CA SER A 47 -4.85 -2.92 10.06
C SER A 47 -5.39 -4.32 9.71
N GLY A 48 -4.56 -5.22 9.19
CA GLY A 48 -4.98 -6.60 8.87
C GLY A 48 -4.91 -6.97 7.38
N THR A 49 -4.15 -6.23 6.57
CA THR A 49 -4.00 -6.41 5.11
C THR A 49 -3.67 -7.85 4.71
N HIS A 50 -2.63 -8.44 5.33
CA HIS A 50 -2.19 -9.81 5.03
C HIS A 50 -3.27 -10.84 5.39
N TRP A 51 -3.92 -10.66 6.54
CA TRP A 51 -4.98 -11.57 6.98
C TRP A 51 -6.17 -11.57 6.02
N LEU A 52 -6.63 -10.39 5.61
CA LEU A 52 -7.71 -10.27 4.64
C LEU A 52 -7.29 -10.79 3.25
N ALA A 53 -6.04 -10.58 2.83
CA ALA A 53 -5.54 -11.09 1.57
C ALA A 53 -5.61 -12.63 1.52
N GLU A 54 -5.17 -13.31 2.58
CA GLU A 54 -5.25 -14.78 2.71
C GLU A 54 -6.69 -15.29 2.72
N ILE A 55 -7.61 -14.59 3.39
CA ILE A 55 -9.04 -14.96 3.36
C ILE A 55 -9.57 -14.88 1.93
N LEU A 56 -9.26 -13.81 1.19
CA LEU A 56 -9.76 -13.63 -0.17
C LEU A 56 -9.17 -14.66 -1.14
N THR A 57 -7.88 -14.96 -1.05
CA THR A 57 -7.25 -16.00 -1.90
C THR A 57 -7.89 -17.37 -1.68
N HIS A 58 -8.22 -17.71 -0.43
CA HIS A 58 -8.95 -18.95 -0.13
C HIS A 58 -10.40 -18.95 -0.63
N ILE A 59 -11.14 -17.84 -0.49
CA ILE A 59 -12.52 -17.73 -0.98
C ILE A 59 -12.59 -17.89 -2.51
N TYR A 60 -11.63 -17.31 -3.25
CA TYR A 60 -11.62 -17.35 -4.71
C TYR A 60 -10.98 -18.63 -5.31
N ALA A 61 -10.47 -19.54 -4.48
CA ALA A 61 -10.02 -20.89 -4.85
C ALA A 61 -9.14 -20.97 -6.12
N SER A 62 -7.91 -20.44 -6.02
CA SER A 62 -6.84 -20.45 -7.06
C SER A 62 -7.15 -19.74 -8.39
N LYS A 63 -8.31 -19.08 -8.54
CA LYS A 63 -8.69 -18.35 -9.77
C LYS A 63 -8.34 -16.87 -9.75
N VAL A 64 -7.47 -16.44 -8.84
CA VAL A 64 -7.08 -15.04 -8.63
C VAL A 64 -5.58 -14.89 -8.53
N ALA A 65 -5.06 -13.73 -8.95
CA ALA A 65 -3.72 -13.28 -8.63
C ALA A 65 -3.81 -12.25 -7.49
N LEU A 66 -3.20 -12.58 -6.35
CA LEU A 66 -2.90 -11.58 -5.32
C LEU A 66 -1.64 -10.83 -5.74
N THR A 67 -1.76 -9.52 -5.98
CA THR A 67 -0.60 -8.68 -6.33
C THR A 67 0.07 -8.14 -5.06
N SER A 68 1.26 -7.56 -5.20
CA SER A 68 1.81 -6.66 -4.18
C SER A 68 1.02 -5.34 -4.16
N PRO A 69 1.05 -4.55 -3.05
CA PRO A 69 0.31 -3.29 -2.94
C PRO A 69 0.60 -2.35 -4.10
N ILE A 70 -0.41 -1.82 -4.81
CA ILE A 70 -0.24 -1.17 -6.13
C ILE A 70 0.84 -0.07 -6.15
N GLU A 71 1.03 0.62 -5.02
CA GLU A 71 2.02 1.68 -4.81
C GLU A 71 3.47 1.20 -4.60
N PHE A 72 3.72 -0.11 -4.41
CA PHE A 72 5.07 -0.65 -4.17
C PHE A 72 5.73 -1.16 -5.46
N GLY A 73 6.88 -0.60 -5.81
CA GLY A 73 7.73 -0.96 -6.94
C GLY A 73 8.19 0.27 -7.72
N ASP A 74 8.53 0.03 -8.97
CA ASP A 74 8.73 1.04 -10.01
C ASP A 74 7.62 0.96 -11.06
N ILE A 75 7.72 1.76 -12.12
CA ILE A 75 6.71 1.80 -13.21
C ILE A 75 6.51 0.43 -13.88
N SER A 76 7.55 -0.42 -13.97
CA SER A 76 7.46 -1.73 -14.64
C SER A 76 6.40 -2.64 -14.02
N LYS A 77 6.05 -2.39 -12.76
CA LYS A 77 4.95 -3.08 -12.08
C LYS A 77 3.62 -2.94 -12.81
N LEU A 78 3.31 -1.74 -13.31
CA LEU A 78 2.01 -1.49 -13.96
C LEU A 78 1.89 -2.36 -15.21
N ASP A 79 2.99 -2.49 -15.97
CA ASP A 79 3.06 -3.40 -17.11
C ASP A 79 2.94 -4.86 -16.69
N GLN A 80 3.62 -5.30 -15.63
CA GLN A 80 3.49 -6.68 -15.11
C GLN A 80 2.03 -7.01 -14.75
N MET A 81 1.31 -6.06 -14.13
CA MET A 81 -0.10 -6.24 -13.78
C MET A 81 -1.02 -6.34 -15.00
N ASN A 82 -0.65 -5.75 -16.14
CA ASN A 82 -1.40 -5.86 -17.39
C ASN A 82 -1.30 -7.27 -18.01
N HIS A 83 -0.19 -7.98 -17.78
CA HIS A 83 0.03 -9.33 -18.30
C HIS A 83 -0.66 -10.44 -17.50
N LEU A 84 -1.19 -10.13 -16.30
CA LEU A 84 -1.97 -11.10 -15.52
C LEU A 84 -3.28 -11.42 -16.24
N SER A 85 -3.55 -12.69 -16.54
CA SER A 85 -4.77 -13.11 -17.26
C SER A 85 -5.95 -13.43 -16.34
N CYS A 86 -5.70 -13.63 -15.05
CA CYS A 86 -6.74 -13.92 -14.06
C CYS A 86 -7.19 -12.66 -13.31
N LYS A 87 -8.27 -12.83 -12.54
CA LYS A 87 -8.84 -11.80 -11.68
C LYS A 87 -7.81 -11.32 -10.66
N ARG A 88 -7.64 -10.01 -10.50
CA ARG A 88 -6.62 -9.43 -9.61
C ARG A 88 -7.23 -9.02 -8.26
N ILE A 89 -6.59 -9.43 -7.18
CA ILE A 89 -6.76 -8.84 -5.86
C ILE A 89 -5.59 -7.87 -5.68
N ILE A 90 -5.91 -6.58 -5.57
CA ILE A 90 -4.95 -5.48 -5.58
C ILE A 90 -4.96 -4.83 -4.19
N PRO A 91 -3.97 -5.12 -3.33
CA PRO A 91 -3.82 -4.41 -2.07
C PRO A 91 -3.42 -2.95 -2.30
N THR A 92 -3.79 -2.07 -1.38
CA THR A 92 -3.30 -0.70 -1.35
C THR A 92 -3.47 -0.06 0.03
N HIS A 93 -2.54 0.83 0.34
CA HIS A 93 -2.56 1.73 1.49
C HIS A 93 -2.79 3.19 1.11
N LEU A 94 -3.05 3.46 -0.18
CA LEU A 94 -3.27 4.82 -0.67
C LEU A 94 -4.54 5.42 -0.10
N ASP A 95 -4.48 6.72 0.19
CA ASP A 95 -5.67 7.51 0.42
C ASP A 95 -6.56 7.55 -0.82
N SER A 96 -7.86 7.76 -0.60
CA SER A 96 -8.85 7.79 -1.67
C SER A 96 -8.53 8.78 -2.79
N ASN A 97 -7.82 9.86 -2.48
CA ASN A 97 -7.44 10.91 -3.42
C ASN A 97 -6.26 10.50 -4.33
N MET A 98 -5.48 9.50 -3.94
CA MET A 98 -4.35 8.98 -4.71
C MET A 98 -4.69 7.67 -5.44
N LEU A 99 -5.88 7.11 -5.22
CA LEU A 99 -6.32 5.93 -5.96
C LEU A 99 -6.50 6.26 -7.45
N PRO A 100 -6.09 5.35 -8.36
CA PRO A 100 -6.38 5.49 -9.78
C PRO A 100 -7.88 5.75 -10.04
N PRO A 101 -8.23 6.82 -10.78
CA PRO A 101 -9.63 7.17 -11.05
C PRO A 101 -10.41 6.06 -11.76
N THR A 102 -9.71 5.23 -12.54
CA THR A 102 -10.28 4.12 -13.30
C THR A 102 -10.97 3.08 -12.42
N PHE A 103 -10.53 2.88 -11.17
CA PHE A 103 -11.21 1.99 -10.22
C PHE A 103 -12.65 2.44 -9.93
N ARG A 104 -12.86 3.75 -9.80
CA ARG A 104 -14.19 4.33 -9.58
C ARG A 104 -15.03 4.28 -10.86
N VAL A 105 -14.44 4.59 -12.00
CA VAL A 105 -15.12 4.57 -13.31
C VAL A 105 -15.59 3.16 -13.68
N LYS A 106 -14.77 2.13 -13.42
CA LYS A 106 -15.08 0.73 -13.71
C LYS A 106 -15.84 0.03 -12.58
N HIS A 107 -16.25 0.76 -11.54
CA HIS A 107 -17.00 0.24 -10.40
C HIS A 107 -16.37 -1.01 -9.75
N CYS A 108 -15.03 -1.04 -9.67
CA CYS A 108 -14.29 -2.15 -9.08
C CYS A 108 -14.71 -2.36 -7.62
N LYS A 109 -14.71 -3.62 -7.15
CA LYS A 109 -15.08 -3.92 -5.76
C LYS A 109 -13.95 -3.48 -4.85
N ALA A 110 -14.27 -2.80 -3.74
CA ALA A 110 -13.31 -2.43 -2.71
C ALA A 110 -13.72 -3.03 -1.36
N ILE A 111 -12.76 -3.64 -0.67
CA ILE A 111 -12.92 -4.14 0.70
C ILE A 111 -11.95 -3.34 1.56
N TYR A 112 -12.50 -2.51 2.45
CA TYR A 112 -11.72 -1.69 3.37
C TYR A 112 -11.69 -2.32 4.76
N ILE A 113 -10.50 -2.62 5.29
CA ILE A 113 -10.33 -3.16 6.65
C ILE A 113 -9.69 -2.11 7.57
N VAL A 114 -10.33 -1.92 8.73
CA VAL A 114 -9.87 -1.03 9.79
C VAL A 114 -9.58 -1.79 11.07
N ARG A 115 -8.67 -1.24 11.86
CA ARG A 115 -8.36 -1.69 13.22
C ARG A 115 -8.39 -0.49 14.16
N ASN A 116 -8.57 -0.74 15.46
CA ASN A 116 -8.45 0.30 16.47
C ASN A 116 -7.10 1.02 16.33
N PRO A 117 -7.06 2.37 16.27
CA PRO A 117 -5.83 3.13 16.04
C PRO A 117 -4.78 2.96 17.14
N LYS A 118 -5.20 2.65 18.38
CA LYS A 118 -4.26 2.37 19.48
C LYS A 118 -3.48 1.07 19.23
N ASP A 119 -4.16 0.04 18.73
CA ASP A 119 -3.52 -1.24 18.39
C ASP A 119 -2.66 -1.11 17.12
N ILE A 120 -3.11 -0.29 16.15
CA ILE A 120 -2.33 0.04 14.95
C ILE A 120 -1.02 0.69 15.36
N ALA A 121 -1.05 1.71 16.23
CA ALA A 121 0.14 2.41 16.67
C ALA A 121 1.18 1.44 17.28
N VAL A 122 0.76 0.58 18.20
CA VAL A 122 1.66 -0.43 18.80
C VAL A 122 2.23 -1.37 17.73
N SER A 123 1.39 -1.90 16.84
CA SER A 123 1.84 -2.81 15.79
C SER A 123 2.78 -2.13 14.77
N MET A 124 2.56 -0.85 14.48
CA MET A 124 3.39 -0.06 13.59
C MET A 124 4.73 0.25 14.23
N PHE A 125 4.79 0.60 15.52
CA PHE A 125 6.06 0.79 16.24
C PHE A 125 6.97 -0.43 16.12
N HIS A 126 6.47 -1.62 16.43
CA HIS A 126 7.24 -2.86 16.27
C HIS A 126 7.66 -3.09 14.81
N TYR A 127 6.80 -2.72 13.85
CA TYR A 127 7.15 -2.81 12.44
C TYR A 127 8.32 -1.89 12.04
N TYR A 128 8.40 -0.67 12.60
CA TYR A 128 9.55 0.23 12.40
C TYR A 128 10.83 -0.30 13.07
N GLN A 129 10.72 -1.05 14.18
CA GLN A 129 11.88 -1.67 14.84
C GLN A 129 12.46 -2.86 14.05
N GLU A 130 11.58 -3.67 13.46
CA GLU A 130 11.96 -4.97 12.88
C GLU A 130 12.16 -4.94 11.36
N ASN A 131 11.64 -3.92 10.67
CA ASN A 131 11.70 -3.85 9.22
C ASN A 131 12.88 -2.99 8.75
N PRO A 132 13.90 -3.57 8.08
CA PRO A 132 15.06 -2.82 7.60
C PRO A 132 14.72 -1.81 6.49
N ASN A 133 13.52 -1.88 5.92
CA ASN A 133 13.04 -0.90 4.94
C ASN A 133 12.44 0.36 5.57
N LEU A 134 12.44 0.46 6.90
CA LEU A 134 11.93 1.61 7.66
C LEU A 134 13.03 2.16 8.57
N PRO A 135 13.05 3.48 8.81
CA PRO A 135 13.99 4.06 9.76
C PRO A 135 13.65 3.56 11.17
N THR A 136 14.64 3.09 11.91
CA THR A 136 14.44 2.75 13.32
C THR A 136 14.08 4.00 14.11
N ILE A 137 13.01 3.93 14.91
CA ILE A 137 12.62 4.99 15.84
C ILE A 137 13.18 4.66 17.21
N ASP A 138 13.77 5.63 17.88
CA ASP A 138 14.49 5.44 19.13
C ASP A 138 13.61 5.00 20.31
N SER A 139 12.36 5.48 20.38
CA SER A 139 11.46 5.19 21.50
C SER A 139 9.97 5.19 21.12
N TRP A 140 9.17 4.47 21.92
CA TRP A 140 7.71 4.44 21.76
C TRP A 140 7.06 5.83 21.88
N PRO A 141 7.40 6.69 22.88
CA PRO A 141 6.83 8.04 22.95
C PRO A 141 7.08 8.88 21.70
N ASN A 142 8.29 8.83 21.14
CA ASN A 142 8.64 9.57 19.93
C ASN A 142 7.86 9.05 18.72
N PHE A 143 7.78 7.72 18.57
CA PHE A 143 6.93 7.11 17.54
C PHE A 143 5.47 7.53 17.69
N LEU A 144 4.92 7.50 18.91
CA LEU A 144 3.52 7.85 19.14
C LEU A 144 3.25 9.32 18.82
N GLU A 145 4.18 10.22 19.13
CA GLU A 145 4.06 11.64 18.75
C GLU A 145 4.03 11.82 17.22
N MET A 146 4.93 11.15 16.49
CA MET A 146 4.93 11.15 15.02
C MET A 146 3.62 10.58 14.45
N PHE A 147 3.17 9.44 14.98
CA PHE A 147 1.92 8.80 14.55
C PHE A 147 0.70 9.71 14.74
N LEU A 148 0.63 10.47 15.84
CA LEU A 148 -0.46 11.41 16.09
C LEU A 148 -0.42 12.66 15.20
N LYS A 149 0.77 13.06 14.73
CA LYS A 149 0.95 14.14 13.74
C LYS A 149 0.64 13.70 12.32
N GLY A 150 0.75 12.39 12.05
CA GLY A 150 0.62 11.83 10.70
C GLY A 150 1.93 11.90 9.90
N ASP A 151 3.08 11.97 10.58
CA ASP A 151 4.42 12.10 10.00
C ASP A 151 5.02 10.76 9.53
#